data_AF-A0A435E343-F1
#
_entry.id   AF-A0A435E343-F1
#
_cell.length_a   1.000
_cell.length_b   1.000
_cell.length_c   1.000
_cell.angle_alpha   90.00
_cell.angle_beta   90.00
_cell.angle_gamma   90.00
#
_symmetry.space_group_name_H-M   'P 1'
#
loop_
_entity.id
_entity.type
_entity.pdbx_description
1 polymer ?
#
loop_
_entity_poly.entity_id
_entity_poly.type
_entity_poly.pdbx_seq_one_letter_code
_entity_poly.pdbx_strand_id
1 'polypeptide(L)'
;VVTLSIPPLRERRDDVPLLFGYFAERAAARFRRAVPATSAAVQRHLREHDWPGNVRELAHFAERLVLGLEDVAETPSPAAMESDAAMPLPERLDRYEADIIRETLGRNEGDVRRTIEALGIPRKTFYDKLQRHGIVRSDFSR
;
A
#
# COMPACT_ATOMS: atom_id res chain seq x y z
N VAL A 1 24.69 -16.10 -33.86
CA VAL A 1 24.18 -15.80 -32.50
C VAL A 1 22.87 -15.04 -32.68
N VAL A 2 21.74 -15.61 -32.26
CA VAL A 2 20.42 -14.95 -32.34
C VAL A 2 20.20 -14.22 -31.02
N THR A 3 20.19 -12.90 -31.04
CA THR A 3 19.90 -12.07 -29.86
C THR A 3 18.38 -11.93 -29.71
N LEU A 4 17.81 -12.67 -28.76
CA LEU A 4 16.43 -12.47 -28.31
C LEU A 4 16.42 -11.30 -27.33
N SER A 5 15.86 -10.16 -27.76
CA SER A 5 15.61 -9.03 -26.86
C SER A 5 14.33 -9.30 -26.09
N ILE A 6 14.43 -9.51 -24.79
CA ILE A 6 13.25 -9.65 -23.92
C ILE A 6 12.95 -8.25 -23.38
N PRO A 7 11.76 -7.69 -23.66
CA PRO A 7 11.39 -6.38 -23.16
C PRO A 7 11.32 -6.39 -21.63
N PRO A 8 11.77 -5.31 -20.97
CA PRO A 8 11.69 -5.17 -19.53
C PRO A 8 10.24 -5.11 -19.05
N LEU A 9 10.00 -5.49 -17.80
CA LEU A 9 8.66 -5.60 -17.24
C LEU A 9 7.90 -4.26 -17.21
N ARG A 10 8.64 -3.15 -17.10
CA ARG A 10 8.11 -1.77 -17.20
C ARG A 10 7.44 -1.44 -18.54
N GLU A 11 7.79 -2.14 -19.62
CA GLU A 11 7.15 -1.98 -20.94
C GLU A 11 5.91 -2.88 -21.09
N ARG A 12 5.66 -3.76 -20.11
CA ARG A 12 4.55 -4.74 -20.08
C ARG A 12 3.87 -4.77 -18.71
N ARG A 13 3.51 -3.59 -18.20
CA ARG A 13 2.95 -3.43 -16.84
C ARG A 13 1.61 -4.16 -16.67
N ASP A 14 0.84 -4.31 -17.74
CA ASP A 14 -0.46 -5.00 -17.72
C ASP A 14 -0.32 -6.51 -17.45
N ASP A 15 0.84 -7.11 -17.75
CA ASP A 15 1.11 -8.53 -17.52
C ASP A 15 1.59 -8.82 -16.09
N VAL A 16 1.98 -7.78 -15.33
CA VAL A 16 2.57 -7.92 -13.99
C VAL A 16 1.64 -8.64 -13.01
N PRO A 17 0.34 -8.31 -12.91
CA PRO A 17 -0.57 -9.01 -11.99
C PRO A 17 -0.72 -10.49 -12.34
N LEU A 18 -0.76 -10.84 -13.63
CA LEU A 18 -0.89 -12.22 -14.10
C LEU A 18 0.38 -13.02 -13.77
N LEU A 19 1.55 -12.45 -14.07
CA LEU A 19 2.84 -13.06 -13.75
C LEU A 19 3.03 -13.23 -12.25
N PHE A 20 2.63 -12.23 -11.46
CA PHE A 20 2.67 -12.30 -10.01
C PHE A 20 1.84 -13.47 -9.48
N GLY A 21 0.61 -13.65 -9.96
CA GLY A 21 -0.26 -14.77 -9.59
C GLY A 21 0.43 -16.12 -9.82
N TYR A 22 1.04 -16.29 -11.00
CA TYR A 22 1.81 -17.50 -11.30
C TYR A 22 3.00 -17.73 -10.35
N PHE A 23 3.77 -16.69 -10.02
CA PHE A 23 4.88 -16.83 -9.08
C PHE A 23 4.40 -17.09 -7.65
N ALA A 24 3.30 -16.47 -7.22
CA ALA A 24 2.71 -16.68 -5.90
C ALA A 24 2.20 -18.12 -5.76
N GLU A 25 1.50 -18.67 -6.75
CA GLU A 25 1.07 -20.07 -6.77
C GLU A 25 2.26 -21.04 -6.70
N ARG A 26 3.28 -20.78 -7.53
CA ARG A 26 4.51 -21.59 -7.54
C ARG A 26 5.24 -21.54 -6.19
N ALA A 27 5.33 -20.36 -5.58
CA ALA A 27 5.95 -20.20 -4.27
C ALA A 27 5.13 -20.89 -3.17
N ALA A 28 3.80 -20.76 -3.20
CA ALA A 28 2.88 -21.43 -2.26
C ALA A 28 3.03 -22.96 -2.33
N ALA A 29 3.08 -23.52 -3.54
CA ALA A 29 3.34 -24.93 -3.76
C ALA A 29 4.71 -25.36 -3.21
N ARG A 30 5.76 -24.56 -3.49
CA ARG A 30 7.13 -24.83 -3.01
C ARG A 30 7.23 -24.83 -1.48
N PHE A 31 6.61 -23.85 -0.84
CA PHE A 31 6.67 -23.69 0.63
C PHE A 31 5.55 -24.46 1.36
N ARG A 32 4.69 -25.18 0.64
CA ARG A 32 3.52 -25.91 1.18
C ARG A 32 2.63 -25.00 2.03
N ARG A 33 2.36 -23.79 1.54
CA ARG A 33 1.45 -22.82 2.16
C ARG A 33 0.28 -22.53 1.23
N ALA A 34 -0.77 -21.95 1.77
CA ALA A 34 -1.84 -21.38 0.95
C ALA A 34 -1.34 -20.10 0.26
N VAL A 35 -1.85 -19.82 -0.95
CA VAL A 35 -1.65 -18.53 -1.60
C VAL A 35 -2.39 -17.47 -0.78
N PRO A 36 -1.70 -16.45 -0.24
CA PRO A 36 -2.34 -15.40 0.53
C PRO A 36 -3.21 -14.51 -0.37
N ALA A 37 -4.29 -13.97 0.19
CA ALA A 37 -5.12 -13.00 -0.51
C ALA A 37 -4.31 -11.74 -0.85
N THR A 38 -4.37 -11.32 -2.10
CA THR A 38 -3.67 -10.10 -2.56
C THR A 38 -4.42 -8.87 -2.05
N SER A 39 -3.81 -8.12 -1.13
CA SER A 39 -4.42 -6.89 -0.61
C SER A 39 -4.45 -5.77 -1.66
N ALA A 40 -5.29 -4.75 -1.45
CA ALA A 40 -5.34 -3.58 -2.34
C ALA A 40 -3.98 -2.86 -2.43
N ALA A 41 -3.21 -2.84 -1.33
CA ALA A 41 -1.87 -2.26 -1.29
C ALA A 41 -0.88 -3.03 -2.19
N VAL A 42 -0.93 -4.36 -2.15
CA VAL A 42 -0.12 -5.21 -3.05
C VAL A 42 -0.51 -4.99 -4.50
N GLN A 43 -1.81 -4.95 -4.80
CA GLN A 43 -2.32 -4.69 -6.15
C GLN A 43 -1.87 -3.34 -6.69
N ARG A 44 -1.84 -2.31 -5.83
CA ARG A 44 -1.31 -0.98 -6.16
C ARG A 44 0.19 -1.04 -6.44
N HIS A 45 0.96 -1.67 -5.56
CA HIS A 45 2.41 -1.83 -5.72
C HIS A 45 2.76 -2.58 -7.02
N LEU A 46 2.04 -3.65 -7.36
CA LEU A 46 2.22 -4.39 -8.61
C LEU A 46 2.10 -3.50 -9.86
N ARG A 47 1.18 -2.52 -9.85
CA ARG A 47 0.95 -1.62 -10.98
C ARG A 47 1.90 -0.42 -11.02
N GLU A 48 2.18 0.16 -9.86
CA GLU A 48 2.93 1.42 -9.76
C GLU A 48 4.45 1.22 -9.73
N HIS A 49 4.93 0.07 -9.28
CA HIS A 49 6.36 -0.20 -9.21
C HIS A 49 6.97 -0.41 -10.60
N ASP A 50 8.21 0.05 -10.80
CA ASP A 50 8.90 -0.01 -12.10
C ASP A 50 9.64 -1.33 -12.34
N TRP A 51 9.78 -2.16 -11.30
CA TRP A 51 10.44 -3.49 -11.35
C TRP A 51 11.82 -3.43 -12.04
N PRO A 52 12.81 -2.68 -11.51
CA PRO A 52 14.15 -2.58 -12.10
C PRO A 52 14.84 -3.95 -12.26
N GLY A 53 14.53 -4.93 -11.41
CA GLY A 53 14.99 -6.32 -11.52
C GLY A 53 14.10 -7.23 -12.37
N ASN A 54 13.12 -6.65 -13.08
CA ASN A 54 12.16 -7.33 -13.96
C ASN A 54 11.46 -8.52 -13.26
N VAL A 55 11.38 -9.64 -13.97
CA VAL A 55 10.72 -10.88 -13.54
C VAL A 55 11.36 -11.47 -12.28
N ARG A 56 12.67 -11.30 -12.08
CA ARG A 56 13.38 -11.87 -10.92
C ARG A 56 12.94 -11.18 -9.63
N GLU A 57 12.84 -9.86 -9.67
CA GLU A 57 12.36 -9.06 -8.54
C GLU A 57 10.89 -9.38 -8.24
N LEU A 58 10.03 -9.47 -9.27
CA LEU A 58 8.64 -9.86 -9.11
C LEU A 58 8.48 -11.25 -8.45
N ALA A 59 9.29 -12.22 -8.88
CA ALA A 59 9.29 -13.56 -8.29
C ALA A 59 9.72 -13.54 -6.82
N HIS A 60 10.77 -12.78 -6.48
CA HIS A 60 11.20 -12.64 -5.08
C HIS A 60 10.15 -11.96 -4.20
N PHE A 61 9.48 -10.92 -4.72
CA PHE A 61 8.37 -10.26 -4.04
C PHE A 61 7.21 -11.25 -3.79
N ALA A 62 6.83 -12.06 -4.78
CA ALA A 62 5.82 -13.10 -4.61
C ALA A 62 6.22 -14.15 -3.55
N GLU A 63 7.49 -14.60 -3.54
CA GLU A 63 7.99 -15.53 -2.52
C GLU A 63 7.92 -14.95 -1.11
N ARG A 64 8.37 -13.70 -0.93
CA ARG A 64 8.33 -12.99 0.36
C ARG A 64 6.91 -12.80 0.85
N LEU A 65 5.99 -12.46 -0.05
CA LEU A 65 4.58 -12.29 0.26
C LEU A 65 3.93 -13.60 0.71
N VAL A 66 4.20 -14.72 0.02
CA VAL A 66 3.74 -16.07 0.42
C VAL A 66 4.31 -16.49 1.78
N LEU A 67 5.53 -16.08 2.09
CA LEU A 67 6.15 -16.37 3.39
C LEU A 67 5.61 -15.50 4.53
N GLY A 68 4.86 -14.44 4.21
CA GLY A 68 4.39 -13.44 5.18
C GLY A 68 5.50 -12.51 5.67
N LEU A 69 6.56 -12.34 4.88
CA LEU A 69 7.72 -11.49 5.17
C LEU A 69 7.60 -10.11 4.52
N GLU A 70 6.60 -9.91 3.67
CA GLU A 70 6.31 -8.62 3.05
C GLU A 70 5.21 -7.91 3.85
N ASP A 71 5.62 -6.94 4.66
CA ASP A 71 4.70 -5.97 5.24
C ASP A 71 4.49 -4.89 4.17
N VAL A 72 3.57 -5.13 3.23
CA VAL A 72 3.09 -4.09 2.30
C VAL A 72 2.12 -3.17 3.07
N ALA A 73 2.56 -2.71 4.24
CA ALA A 73 2.13 -1.45 4.79
C ALA A 73 2.45 -0.40 3.74
N GLU A 74 1.48 0.47 3.47
CA GLU A 74 1.45 1.43 2.38
C GLU A 74 2.81 2.09 2.18
N THR A 75 3.63 1.52 1.31
CA THR A 75 4.96 2.07 1.04
C THR A 75 4.69 3.25 0.12
N PRO A 76 4.88 4.49 0.59
CA PRO A 76 4.62 5.64 -0.25
C PRO A 76 5.54 5.54 -1.48
N SER A 77 4.96 5.74 -2.66
CA SER A 77 5.70 5.78 -3.92
C SER A 77 6.90 6.74 -3.82
N PRO A 78 8.04 6.47 -4.46
CA PRO A 78 9.20 7.37 -4.46
C PRO A 78 8.83 8.82 -4.82
N ALA A 79 7.88 9.01 -5.75
CA ALA A 79 7.37 10.33 -6.12
C ALA A 79 6.57 11.02 -4.99
N ALA A 80 5.88 10.25 -4.15
CA ALA A 80 5.19 10.75 -2.98
C ALA A 80 6.17 11.12 -1.85
N MET A 81 7.29 10.39 -1.73
CA MET A 81 8.39 10.73 -0.81
C MET A 81 9.15 11.99 -1.24
N GLU A 82 9.42 12.17 -2.54
CA GLU A 82 10.03 13.40 -3.07
C GLU A 82 9.12 14.62 -2.88
N SER A 83 7.81 14.45 -3.08
CA SER A 83 6.82 15.50 -2.83
C SER A 83 6.70 15.86 -1.35
N ASP A 84 6.84 14.88 -0.45
CA ASP A 84 6.80 15.10 1.00
C ASP A 84 8.09 15.75 1.50
N ALA A 85 9.25 15.40 0.95
CA ALA A 85 10.54 15.99 1.30
C ALA A 85 10.68 17.46 0.88
N ALA A 86 9.92 17.89 -0.14
CA ALA A 86 9.87 19.29 -0.59
C ALA A 86 8.98 20.20 0.28
N MET A 87 8.13 19.62 1.15
CA MET A 87 7.22 20.38 2.01
C MET A 87 7.87 20.78 3.34
N PRO A 88 7.52 21.95 3.90
CA PRO A 88 7.94 22.34 5.24
C PRO A 88 7.40 21.36 6.29
N LEU A 89 8.20 21.10 7.34
CA LEU A 89 7.89 20.12 8.39
C LEU A 89 6.46 20.19 8.97
N PRO A 90 5.87 21.38 9.24
CA PRO A 90 4.51 21.45 9.76
C PRO A 90 3.46 20.88 8.81
N GLU A 91 3.63 21.06 7.49
CA GLU A 91 2.69 20.60 6.47
C GLU A 91 2.77 19.08 6.29
N ARG A 92 3.98 18.52 6.39
CA ARG A 92 4.20 17.07 6.39
C ARG A 92 3.53 16.39 7.59
N LEU A 93 3.67 16.98 8.77
CA LEU A 93 3.03 16.49 9.99
C LEU A 93 1.51 16.57 9.90
N ASP A 94 0.97 17.68 9.37
CA ASP A 94 -0.47 17.84 9.16
C ASP A 94 -1.00 16.77 8.19
N ARG A 95 -0.29 16.49 7.09
CA ARG A 95 -0.68 15.46 6.12
C ARG A 95 -0.62 14.05 6.71
N TYR A 96 0.47 13.71 7.39
CA TYR A 96 0.64 12.42 8.03
C TYR A 96 -0.41 12.17 9.12
N GLU A 97 -0.75 13.20 9.88
CA GLU A 97 -1.84 13.14 10.87
C GLU A 97 -3.20 12.89 10.19
N ALA A 98 -3.50 13.57 9.10
CA ALA A 98 -4.74 13.36 8.35
C ALA A 98 -4.84 11.92 7.81
N ASP A 99 -3.74 11.36 7.33
CA ASP A 99 -3.68 9.99 6.81
C ASP A 99 -3.96 8.96 7.89
N ILE A 100 -3.35 9.10 9.08
CA ILE A 100 -3.61 8.24 10.24
C ILE A 100 -5.09 8.29 10.65
N ILE A 101 -5.68 9.49 10.66
CA ILE A 101 -7.09 9.66 11.03
C ILE A 101 -8.01 8.97 10.01
N ARG A 102 -7.76 9.12 8.70
CA ARG A 102 -8.55 8.46 7.65
C ARG A 102 -8.41 6.95 7.70
N GLU A 103 -7.20 6.43 7.86
CA GLU A 103 -6.95 5.00 7.95
C GLU A 103 -7.68 4.39 9.17
N THR A 104 -7.61 5.06 10.31
CA THR A 104 -8.28 4.59 11.53
C THR A 104 -9.80 4.70 11.43
N LEU A 105 -10.33 5.74 10.78
CA LEU A 105 -11.77 5.85 10.48
C LEU A 105 -12.24 4.73 9.54
N GLY A 106 -11.49 4.45 8.48
CA GLY A 106 -11.80 3.39 7.52
C GLY A 106 -11.80 1.99 8.16
N ARG A 107 -10.82 1.70 9.02
CA ARG A 107 -10.75 0.43 9.78
C ARG A 107 -11.91 0.24 10.75
N ASN A 108 -12.50 1.32 11.25
CA ASN A 108 -13.59 1.31 12.21
C ASN A 108 -14.96 1.59 11.58
N GLU A 109 -15.08 1.52 10.25
CA GLU A 109 -16.35 1.71 9.51
C GLU A 109 -17.05 3.05 9.84
N GLY A 110 -16.26 4.08 10.13
CA GLY A 110 -16.77 5.40 10.53
C GLY A 110 -17.26 5.51 11.98
N ASP A 111 -17.03 4.50 12.84
CA ASP A 111 -17.34 4.59 14.28
C ASP A 111 -16.35 5.52 15.00
N VAL A 112 -16.77 6.77 15.14
CA VAL A 112 -16.05 7.85 15.82
C VAL A 112 -15.63 7.47 17.24
N ARG A 113 -16.43 6.70 17.99
CA ARG A 113 -16.07 6.36 19.38
C ARG A 113 -14.88 5.42 19.40
N ARG A 114 -14.91 4.38 18.56
CA ARG A 114 -13.80 3.42 18.43
C ARG A 114 -12.56 4.07 17.84
N THR A 115 -12.71 4.94 16.86
CA THR A 115 -11.58 5.69 16.29
C THR A 115 -10.89 6.56 17.34
N ILE A 116 -11.66 7.27 18.16
CA ILE A 116 -11.11 8.13 19.23
C ILE A 116 -10.36 7.31 20.28
N GLU A 117 -10.92 6.16 20.67
CA GLU A 117 -10.29 5.24 21.61
C GLU A 117 -8.99 4.65 21.03
N ALA A 118 -9.00 4.27 19.76
CA ALA A 118 -7.83 3.74 19.05
C ALA A 118 -6.72 4.79 18.86
N LEU A 119 -7.08 6.04 18.59
CA LEU A 119 -6.12 7.15 18.44
C LEU A 119 -5.63 7.71 19.78
N GLY A 120 -6.34 7.43 20.89
CA GLY A 120 -5.98 7.92 22.22
C GLY A 120 -6.07 9.44 22.40
N ILE A 121 -6.79 10.15 21.53
CA ILE A 121 -6.90 11.62 21.60
C ILE A 121 -8.24 12.08 22.18
N PRO A 122 -8.31 13.28 22.81
CA PRO A 122 -9.56 13.82 23.32
C PRO A 122 -10.59 14.04 22.20
N ARG A 123 -11.88 13.85 22.51
CA ARG A 123 -12.99 14.04 21.55
C ARG A 123 -12.94 15.40 20.85
N LYS A 124 -12.69 16.46 21.61
CA LYS A 124 -12.62 17.83 21.08
C LYS A 124 -11.50 17.96 20.04
N THR A 125 -10.31 17.50 20.38
CA THR A 125 -9.13 17.48 19.50
C THR A 125 -9.37 16.67 18.23
N PHE A 126 -10.09 15.55 18.32
CA PHE A 126 -10.46 14.77 17.14
C PHE A 126 -11.38 15.55 16.18
N TYR A 127 -12.43 16.19 16.69
CA TYR A 127 -13.32 17.02 15.85
C TYR A 127 -12.59 18.23 15.26
N ASP A 128 -11.74 18.89 16.05
CA ASP A 128 -10.92 20.01 15.57
C ASP A 128 -10.00 19.57 14.41
N LYS A 129 -9.42 18.37 14.50
CA LYS A 129 -8.57 17.79 13.44
C LYS A 129 -9.37 17.36 12.22
N LEU A 130 -10.56 16.77 12.37
CA LEU A 130 -11.45 16.47 11.24
C LEU A 130 -11.80 17.73 10.45
N GLN A 131 -12.14 18.81 11.15
CA GLN A 131 -12.49 20.07 10.50
C GLN A 131 -11.27 20.72 9.83
N ARG A 132 -10.11 20.70 10.50
CA ARG A 132 -8.85 21.23 9.95
C ARG A 132 -8.42 20.50 8.66
N HIS A 133 -8.58 19.18 8.63
CA HIS A 133 -8.14 18.33 7.52
C HIS A 133 -9.24 18.07 6.48
N GLY A 134 -10.42 18.68 6.63
CA GLY A 134 -11.55 18.55 5.70
C GLY A 134 -12.08 17.12 5.58
N ILE A 135 -11.89 16.28 6.60
CA ILE A 135 -12.30 14.88 6.57
C ILE A 135 -13.81 14.81 6.82
N VAL A 136 -14.56 14.22 5.90
CA VAL A 136 -16.02 14.07 6.05
C VAL A 136 -16.34 12.65 6.47
N ARG A 137 -16.99 12.49 7.63
CA ARG A 137 -17.34 11.17 8.18
C ARG A 137 -18.22 10.32 7.26
N SER A 138 -19.05 10.97 6.42
CA SER A 138 -20.00 10.29 5.53
C SER A 138 -19.29 9.43 4.49
N ASP A 139 -18.04 9.73 4.20
CA ASP A 139 -17.25 9.00 3.21
C ASP A 139 -16.81 7.62 3.73
N PHE A 140 -16.92 7.39 5.04
CA PHE A 140 -16.45 6.18 5.73
C PHE A 140 -17.57 5.33 6.34
N SER A 141 -18.81 5.84 6.38
CA SER A 141 -19.98 5.11 6.86
C SER A 141 -20.70 4.50 5.65
N ARG A 142 -20.60 3.17 5.50
CA ARG A 142 -21.31 2.40 4.47
C ARG A 142 -22.45 1.60 5.08
#